data_AF-M7TQX9-F1
#
_entry.id   AF-M7TQX9-F1
#
_cell.length_a   1.000
_cell.length_b   1.000
_cell.length_c   1.000
_cell.angle_alpha   90.00
_cell.angle_beta   90.00
_cell.angle_gamma   90.00
#
_symmetry.space_group_name_H-M   'P 1'
#
loop_
_entity.id
_entity.type
_entity.pdbx_description
1 polymer ?
#
loop_
_entity_poly.entity_id
_entity_poly.type
_entity_poly.pdbx_seq_one_letter_code
_entity_poly.pdbx_strand_id
1 'polypeptide(L)'
;MYLFQTFLLTPIVFAASIMTRHHSRDAAAYFLDNNPNGSSIIAMSISREDGTLSLPVRTSTGGKGMFGLNAPAANSTAAPASGFRDTLFSQNSIIVSGDKLFTVNTGSNTMAMFSIHQNDFLHPRMVGRPVDTMGEFPVAVAYSPKLKTACVLNGGAVAGISCFSAHNSKGLSAIGSFRPIALNQTTPPVGPAGTVSDLLFNPSQTTLLASVKGNGVAPGSFIAYPVSRSDNRISSTPIISEPPQVLFNFGISFLGSDHRLAVSDPAIGASLVSISSSSIITADVPVTVAGESAVCWTEYNPKRGELYLMDVGVSNITVVDAKTGVIKKGIQQDDAGLGSLDAKLGGDFLYVLKSAAEINVIKTESRKTVQRFNLTNLGSRQGFVGMATWGFGQN
;
A
#
# COMPACT_ATOMS: atom_id res chain seq x y z
N MET A 1 -64.84 56.11 -2.95
CA MET A 1 -64.17 55.77 -1.68
C MET A 1 -63.74 54.32 -1.75
N TYR A 2 -62.55 54.06 -2.28
CA TYR A 2 -61.90 52.74 -2.26
C TYR A 2 -60.40 52.99 -2.06
N LEU A 3 -59.87 52.48 -0.96
CA LEU A 3 -58.47 52.59 -0.54
C LEU A 3 -57.57 51.82 -1.53
N PHE A 4 -56.55 52.49 -2.08
CA PHE A 4 -55.40 51.83 -2.68
C PHE A 4 -54.35 51.61 -1.59
N GLN A 5 -54.10 50.35 -1.26
CA GLN A 5 -53.09 49.92 -0.29
C GLN A 5 -51.77 49.71 -1.05
N THR A 6 -50.82 50.63 -0.86
CA THR A 6 -49.47 50.53 -1.41
C THR A 6 -48.63 49.54 -0.60
N PHE A 7 -48.28 48.41 -1.20
CA PHE A 7 -47.29 47.48 -0.65
C PHE A 7 -45.88 48.03 -0.88
N LEU A 8 -45.16 48.31 0.21
CA LEU A 8 -43.71 48.55 0.22
C LEU A 8 -42.98 47.21 0.02
N LEU A 9 -42.29 47.06 -1.10
CA LEU A 9 -41.33 45.98 -1.34
C LEU A 9 -39.98 46.36 -0.73
N THR A 10 -39.62 45.76 0.40
CA THR A 10 -38.25 45.78 0.94
C THR A 10 -37.38 44.79 0.15
N PRO A 11 -36.20 45.19 -0.37
CA PRO A 11 -35.28 44.24 -0.96
C PRO A 11 -34.60 43.43 0.15
N ILE A 12 -34.88 42.13 0.21
CA ILE A 12 -34.12 41.19 1.03
C ILE A 12 -32.78 40.98 0.34
N VAL A 13 -31.73 41.60 0.87
CA VAL A 13 -30.34 41.30 0.50
C VAL A 13 -30.02 39.92 1.08
N PHE A 14 -30.11 38.88 0.24
CA PHE A 14 -29.50 37.59 0.57
C PHE A 14 -27.98 37.77 0.55
N ALA A 15 -27.39 37.98 1.74
CA ALA A 15 -25.97 37.73 1.93
C ALA A 15 -25.76 36.23 1.73
N ALA A 16 -25.36 35.84 0.51
CA ALA A 16 -24.83 34.52 0.26
C ALA A 16 -23.58 34.38 1.11
N SER A 17 -23.69 33.70 2.26
CA SER A 17 -22.54 33.18 2.97
C SER A 17 -21.81 32.27 1.99
N ILE A 18 -20.73 32.78 1.40
CA ILE A 18 -19.70 31.97 0.77
C ILE A 18 -19.24 31.03 1.89
N MET A 19 -19.81 29.83 1.95
CA MET A 19 -19.17 28.73 2.65
C MET A 19 -17.91 28.47 1.84
N THR A 20 -16.83 29.14 2.21
CA THR A 20 -15.50 28.62 1.93
C THR A 20 -15.52 27.23 2.53
N ARG A 21 -15.59 26.21 1.68
CA ARG A 21 -15.09 24.90 2.04
C ARG A 21 -13.64 25.16 2.47
N HIS A 22 -13.42 25.28 3.77
CA HIS A 22 -12.12 25.06 4.37
C HIS A 22 -11.81 23.58 4.12
N HIS A 23 -11.44 23.26 2.88
CA HIS A 23 -10.62 22.09 2.61
C HIS A 23 -9.40 22.27 3.52
N SER A 24 -9.20 21.33 4.45
CA SER A 24 -8.06 21.39 5.34
C SER A 24 -6.80 21.57 4.50
N ARG A 25 -5.94 22.52 4.89
CA ARG A 25 -4.70 22.82 4.16
C ARG A 25 -3.64 21.73 4.35
N ASP A 26 -3.98 20.67 5.05
CA ASP A 26 -3.05 19.76 5.70
C ASP A 26 -3.01 18.42 4.96
N ALA A 27 -1.81 17.90 4.72
CA ALA A 27 -1.58 16.56 4.17
C ALA A 27 -0.33 15.95 4.80
N ALA A 28 -0.26 14.63 4.80
CA ALA A 28 0.90 13.91 5.27
C ALA A 28 1.22 12.67 4.45
N ALA A 29 2.50 12.32 4.45
CA ALA A 29 3.00 11.01 4.08
C ALA A 29 3.29 10.20 5.35
N TYR A 30 3.08 8.90 5.29
CA TYR A 30 3.40 7.96 6.35
C TYR A 30 4.16 6.77 5.79
N PHE A 31 5.19 6.32 6.51
CA PHE A 31 5.81 5.02 6.27
C PHE A 31 6.09 4.32 7.60
N LEU A 32 6.32 3.01 7.55
CA LEU A 32 6.62 2.19 8.72
C LEU A 32 8.14 2.09 8.89
N ASP A 33 8.64 2.38 10.09
CA ASP A 33 9.94 1.87 10.55
C ASP A 33 9.69 0.54 11.27
N ASN A 34 9.96 -0.56 10.57
CA ASN A 34 9.80 -1.95 11.00
C ASN A 34 10.94 -2.40 11.94
N ASN A 35 11.27 -1.59 12.94
CA ASN A 35 12.45 -1.77 13.78
C ASN A 35 12.26 -2.90 14.83
N PRO A 36 13.17 -3.89 14.91
CA PRO A 36 13.11 -4.97 15.92
C PRO A 36 13.12 -4.51 17.38
N ASN A 37 13.65 -3.32 17.65
CA ASN A 37 13.66 -2.72 18.99
C ASN A 37 12.39 -1.93 19.32
N GLY A 38 11.47 -1.77 18.36
CA GLY A 38 10.21 -1.06 18.52
C GLY A 38 9.79 -0.38 17.23
N SER A 39 8.70 -0.86 16.63
CA SER A 39 8.18 -0.31 15.39
C SER A 39 7.54 1.07 15.61
N SER A 40 7.59 1.89 14.58
CA SER A 40 7.00 3.23 14.61
C SER A 40 6.52 3.68 13.25
N ILE A 41 5.44 4.45 13.21
CA ILE A 41 5.02 5.22 12.06
C ILE A 41 5.88 6.48 12.00
N ILE A 42 6.46 6.76 10.84
CA ILE A 42 7.05 8.07 10.54
C ILE A 42 6.03 8.86 9.74
N ALA A 43 5.56 9.98 10.30
CA ALA A 43 4.67 10.92 9.65
C ALA A 43 5.45 12.15 9.17
N MET A 44 5.11 12.68 8.01
CA MET A 44 5.77 13.85 7.44
C MET A 44 4.73 14.79 6.85
N SER A 45 4.92 16.10 7.04
CA SER A 45 4.01 17.10 6.46
C SER A 45 4.26 17.21 4.96
N ILE A 46 3.17 17.26 4.18
CA ILE A 46 3.20 17.53 2.74
C ILE A 46 2.73 18.97 2.50
N SER A 47 3.58 19.77 1.86
CA SER A 47 3.21 21.06 1.31
C SER A 47 2.21 20.89 0.17
N ARG A 48 1.06 21.57 0.25
CA ARG A 48 0.04 21.53 -0.84
C ARG A 48 0.45 22.32 -2.07
N GLU A 49 1.41 23.24 -1.94
CA GLU A 49 1.83 24.12 -3.03
C GLU A 49 2.77 23.40 -4.00
N ASP A 50 3.72 22.63 -3.47
CA ASP A 50 4.80 22.03 -4.23
C ASP A 50 5.03 20.53 -3.95
N GLY A 51 4.21 19.94 -3.07
CA GLY A 51 4.27 18.52 -2.70
C GLY A 51 5.42 18.16 -1.77
N THR A 52 6.27 19.12 -1.37
CA THR A 52 7.49 18.81 -0.61
C THR A 52 7.19 18.30 0.80
N LEU A 53 8.06 17.41 1.28
CA LEU A 53 8.03 16.81 2.60
C LEU A 53 8.84 17.62 3.61
N SER A 54 8.36 17.65 4.86
CA SER A 54 9.04 18.26 6.00
C SER A 54 8.60 17.63 7.33
N LEU A 55 9.29 18.00 8.42
CA LEU A 55 8.90 17.70 9.80
C LEU A 55 8.59 16.21 10.07
N PRO A 56 9.60 15.32 9.97
CA PRO A 56 9.39 13.92 10.29
C PRO A 56 9.10 13.75 11.79
N VAL A 57 7.99 13.09 12.10
CA VAL A 57 7.52 12.79 13.46
C VAL A 57 7.36 11.29 13.62
N ARG A 58 7.84 10.76 14.75
CA ARG A 58 7.80 9.32 15.05
C ARG A 58 6.69 9.02 16.06
N THR A 59 5.82 8.08 15.71
CA THR A 59 4.74 7.58 16.59
C THR A 59 4.90 6.07 16.79
N SER A 60 4.95 5.60 18.02
CA SER A 60 5.09 4.15 18.30
C SER A 60 3.87 3.36 17.81
N THR A 61 4.12 2.18 17.23
CA THR A 61 3.05 1.23 16.88
C THR A 61 2.59 0.36 18.04
N GLY A 62 3.27 0.43 19.20
CA GLY A 62 3.06 -0.46 20.34
C GLY A 62 3.57 -1.90 20.15
N GLY A 63 4.28 -2.19 19.05
CA GLY A 63 4.87 -3.50 18.77
C GLY A 63 6.31 -3.38 18.28
N LYS A 64 6.89 -4.51 17.86
CA LYS A 64 8.24 -4.65 17.33
C LYS A 64 8.21 -5.14 15.89
N GLY A 65 9.22 -4.76 15.12
CA GLY A 65 9.48 -5.31 13.81
C GLY A 65 10.29 -6.60 13.88
N MET A 66 10.46 -7.21 12.72
CA MET A 66 11.32 -8.35 12.43
C MET A 66 11.65 -8.27 10.96
N PHE A 67 12.87 -8.64 10.60
CA PHE A 67 13.34 -8.59 9.22
C PHE A 67 13.26 -9.96 8.57
N GLY A 68 12.71 -10.03 7.37
CA GLY A 68 12.82 -11.19 6.50
C GLY A 68 14.29 -11.49 6.18
N LEU A 69 14.59 -12.75 5.88
CA LEU A 69 15.92 -13.20 5.51
C LEU A 69 16.01 -13.27 3.99
N ASN A 70 17.08 -12.74 3.42
CA ASN A 70 17.40 -12.91 2.01
C ASN A 70 17.83 -14.35 1.76
N ALA A 71 17.25 -14.97 0.75
CA ALA A 71 17.74 -16.22 0.21
C ALA A 71 19.21 -16.06 -0.20
N PRO A 72 20.10 -16.99 0.18
CA PRO A 72 21.46 -17.02 -0.33
C PRO A 72 21.47 -17.09 -1.85
N ALA A 73 22.52 -16.56 -2.49
CA ALA A 73 22.72 -16.76 -3.92
C ALA A 73 22.73 -18.26 -4.25
N ALA A 74 22.27 -18.63 -5.45
CA ALA A 74 22.30 -20.01 -5.91
C ALA A 74 23.72 -20.61 -5.73
N ASN A 75 23.80 -21.80 -5.13
CA ASN A 75 25.04 -22.51 -4.78
C ASN A 75 25.88 -21.90 -3.64
N SER A 76 25.36 -20.92 -2.91
CA SER A 76 25.99 -20.44 -1.68
C SER A 76 25.72 -21.37 -0.50
N THR A 77 26.72 -21.61 0.35
CA THR A 77 26.59 -22.28 1.65
C THR A 77 26.35 -21.31 2.80
N ALA A 78 26.28 -20.00 2.51
CA ALA A 78 26.02 -18.99 3.53
C ALA A 78 24.61 -19.16 4.11
N ALA A 79 24.46 -18.98 5.42
CA ALA A 79 23.16 -18.90 6.04
C ALA A 79 22.39 -17.67 5.53
N PRO A 80 21.05 -17.74 5.44
CA PRO A 80 20.22 -16.57 5.13
C PRO A 80 20.49 -15.42 6.10
N ALA A 81 20.59 -14.20 5.58
CA ALA A 81 20.88 -12.99 6.36
C ALA A 81 19.74 -11.99 6.24
N SER A 82 19.59 -11.08 7.22
CA SER A 82 18.51 -10.08 7.20
C SER A 82 18.52 -9.25 5.91
N GLY A 83 17.33 -9.05 5.33
CA GLY A 83 17.12 -8.17 4.19
C GLY A 83 17.69 -6.77 4.42
N PHE A 84 18.41 -6.23 3.42
CA PHE A 84 19.18 -4.99 3.58
C PHE A 84 18.43 -3.73 3.10
N ARG A 85 17.33 -3.87 2.35
CA ARG A 85 16.60 -2.74 1.74
C ARG A 85 15.09 -2.83 1.91
N ASP A 86 14.52 -3.99 1.59
CA ASP A 86 13.17 -4.38 1.94
C ASP A 86 13.24 -5.48 2.98
N THR A 87 12.54 -5.30 4.10
CA THR A 87 12.52 -6.25 5.21
C THR A 87 11.24 -7.06 5.27
N LEU A 88 10.27 -6.78 4.42
CA LEU A 88 8.97 -7.44 4.42
C LEU A 88 8.72 -8.29 3.18
N PHE A 89 9.44 -8.03 2.08
CA PHE A 89 9.18 -8.63 0.77
C PHE A 89 7.73 -8.37 0.34
N SER A 90 7.18 -7.19 0.66
CA SER A 90 5.74 -6.93 0.55
C SER A 90 5.43 -5.51 0.12
N GLN A 91 4.15 -5.29 -0.18
CA GLN A 91 3.56 -3.98 -0.37
C GLN A 91 2.36 -3.83 0.59
N ASN A 92 1.96 -2.58 0.89
CA ASN A 92 0.83 -2.26 1.77
C ASN A 92 1.00 -2.67 3.25
N SER A 93 2.23 -2.60 3.78
CA SER A 93 2.50 -2.78 5.22
C SER A 93 1.91 -1.67 6.10
N ILE A 94 1.64 -0.51 5.50
CA ILE A 94 0.93 0.63 6.07
C ILE A 94 -0.07 1.18 5.06
N ILE A 95 -1.31 1.42 5.48
CA ILE A 95 -2.34 2.02 4.63
C ILE A 95 -3.08 3.13 5.36
N VAL A 96 -3.65 4.06 4.59
CA VAL A 96 -4.57 5.09 5.07
C VAL A 96 -5.91 4.98 4.34
N SER A 97 -7.01 5.00 5.10
CA SER A 97 -8.36 5.08 4.57
C SER A 97 -9.20 6.06 5.38
N GLY A 98 -9.54 7.20 4.76
CA GLY A 98 -10.22 8.30 5.45
C GLY A 98 -9.38 8.83 6.60
N ASP A 99 -9.92 8.78 7.82
CA ASP A 99 -9.26 9.18 9.06
C ASP A 99 -8.53 8.04 9.78
N LYS A 100 -8.36 6.88 9.11
CA LYS A 100 -7.77 5.67 9.72
C LYS A 100 -6.46 5.33 9.07
N LEU A 101 -5.51 4.91 9.90
CA LEU A 101 -4.25 4.34 9.49
C LEU A 101 -4.11 2.96 10.12
N PHE A 102 -3.69 1.98 9.32
CA PHE A 102 -3.41 0.63 9.78
C PHE A 102 -1.97 0.27 9.43
N THR A 103 -1.29 -0.43 10.34
CA THR A 103 0.09 -0.86 10.12
C THR A 103 0.38 -2.17 10.86
N VAL A 104 1.40 -2.88 10.41
CA VAL A 104 1.81 -4.19 10.93
C VAL A 104 3.04 -4.10 11.83
N ASN A 105 3.17 -5.05 12.74
CA ASN A 105 4.33 -5.26 13.61
C ASN A 105 4.81 -6.71 13.45
N THR A 106 5.71 -6.94 12.52
CA THR A 106 6.16 -8.29 12.15
C THR A 106 6.73 -9.09 13.31
N GLY A 107 7.53 -8.46 14.18
CA GLY A 107 8.19 -9.14 15.29
C GLY A 107 7.35 -9.29 16.55
N SER A 108 6.15 -8.69 16.58
CA SER A 108 5.18 -8.91 17.65
C SER A 108 3.94 -9.66 17.17
N ASN A 109 3.88 -10.07 15.90
CA ASN A 109 2.71 -10.72 15.31
C ASN A 109 1.42 -9.92 15.56
N THR A 110 1.50 -8.58 15.44
CA THR A 110 0.34 -7.71 15.69
C THR A 110 0.04 -6.76 14.54
N MET A 111 -1.22 -6.33 14.44
CA MET A 111 -1.66 -5.19 13.62
C MET A 111 -2.16 -4.08 14.55
N ALA A 112 -1.85 -2.84 14.22
CA ALA A 112 -2.28 -1.66 14.97
C ALA A 112 -3.16 -0.74 14.11
N MET A 113 -4.12 -0.09 14.75
CA MET A 113 -5.02 0.89 14.15
C MET A 113 -4.82 2.25 14.81
N PHE A 114 -4.83 3.29 13.99
CA PHE A 114 -4.69 4.69 14.39
C PHE A 114 -5.80 5.53 13.81
N SER A 115 -6.09 6.64 14.50
CA SER A 115 -6.92 7.74 14.00
C SER A 115 -6.03 8.91 13.64
N ILE A 116 -6.33 9.56 12.52
CA ILE A 116 -5.66 10.77 12.05
C ILE A 116 -6.61 11.94 12.31
N HIS A 117 -6.23 12.82 13.21
CA HIS A 117 -6.98 14.05 13.47
C HIS A 117 -6.55 15.14 12.49
N GLN A 118 -7.53 15.83 11.89
CA GLN A 118 -7.26 16.87 10.88
C GLN A 118 -6.34 17.99 11.39
N ASN A 119 -6.42 18.34 12.68
CA ASN A 119 -5.59 19.39 13.28
C ASN A 119 -4.28 18.87 13.88
N ASP A 120 -4.04 17.55 13.84
CA ASP A 120 -2.90 16.87 14.47
C ASP A 120 -2.49 15.64 13.65
N PHE A 121 -2.36 15.84 12.35
CA PHE A 121 -2.20 14.76 11.38
C PHE A 121 -0.79 14.13 11.39
N LEU A 122 0.18 14.79 12.01
CA LEU A 122 1.54 14.25 12.21
C LEU A 122 1.66 13.34 13.43
N HIS A 123 0.65 13.30 14.31
CA HIS A 123 0.62 12.43 15.49
C HIS A 123 -0.61 11.51 15.45
N PRO A 124 -0.66 10.52 14.53
CA PRO A 124 -1.72 9.52 14.53
C PRO A 124 -1.90 8.91 15.92
N ARG A 125 -3.14 8.83 16.40
CA ARG A 125 -3.43 8.32 17.76
C ARG A 125 -3.91 6.90 17.69
N MET A 126 -3.21 6.00 18.39
CA MET A 126 -3.59 4.59 18.46
C MET A 126 -5.02 4.45 18.97
N VAL A 127 -5.83 3.64 18.29
CA VAL A 127 -7.20 3.32 18.69
C VAL A 127 -7.21 1.91 19.26
N GLY A 128 -7.50 1.78 20.55
CA GLY A 128 -7.40 0.51 21.27
C GLY A 128 -5.95 0.12 21.52
N ARG A 129 -5.61 -1.13 21.21
CA ARG A 129 -4.25 -1.70 21.33
C ARG A 129 -3.92 -2.56 20.11
N PRO A 130 -2.64 -2.85 19.82
CA PRO A 130 -2.28 -3.80 18.77
C PRO A 130 -2.95 -5.16 19.04
N VAL A 131 -3.47 -5.78 17.98
CA VAL A 131 -4.16 -7.07 18.04
C VAL A 131 -3.31 -8.17 17.44
N ASP A 132 -3.33 -9.34 18.05
CA ASP A 132 -2.71 -10.57 17.54
C ASP A 132 -3.29 -10.89 16.15
N THR A 133 -2.41 -11.10 15.17
CA THR A 133 -2.79 -11.40 13.78
C THR A 133 -3.12 -12.86 13.53
N MET A 134 -3.04 -13.72 14.55
CA MET A 134 -3.21 -15.18 14.55
C MET A 134 -2.26 -15.94 13.63
N GLY A 135 -1.30 -15.24 13.03
CA GLY A 135 -0.23 -15.79 12.22
C GLY A 135 1.10 -15.21 12.67
N GLU A 136 2.12 -15.45 11.89
CA GLU A 136 3.45 -14.93 12.14
C GLU A 136 3.85 -13.93 11.05
N PHE A 137 4.69 -12.96 11.41
CA PHE A 137 5.27 -12.05 10.41
C PHE A 137 4.21 -11.35 9.52
N PRO A 138 3.29 -10.52 10.07
CA PRO A 138 2.32 -9.76 9.27
C PRO A 138 3.00 -8.76 8.34
N VAL A 139 2.75 -8.86 7.03
CA VAL A 139 3.47 -8.09 5.99
C VAL A 139 2.63 -7.06 5.24
N ALA A 140 1.31 -7.25 5.18
CA ALA A 140 0.40 -6.37 4.43
C ALA A 140 -0.95 -6.26 5.11
N VAL A 141 -1.61 -5.11 4.95
CA VAL A 141 -2.94 -4.83 5.50
C VAL A 141 -3.86 -4.28 4.42
N ALA A 142 -5.11 -4.72 4.43
CA ALA A 142 -6.19 -4.20 3.61
C ALA A 142 -7.33 -3.70 4.50
N TYR A 143 -7.96 -2.58 4.14
CA TYR A 143 -9.14 -2.09 4.84
C TYR A 143 -10.30 -1.83 3.88
N SER A 144 -11.47 -2.33 4.23
CA SER A 144 -12.72 -2.04 3.56
C SER A 144 -13.55 -1.06 4.40
N PRO A 145 -13.69 0.22 3.99
CA PRO A 145 -14.61 1.15 4.65
C PRO A 145 -16.08 0.72 4.54
N LYS A 146 -16.46 0.03 3.46
CA LYS A 146 -17.82 -0.52 3.25
C LYS A 146 -18.16 -1.59 4.28
N LEU A 147 -17.22 -2.50 4.55
CA LEU A 147 -17.38 -3.61 5.49
C LEU A 147 -16.92 -3.24 6.91
N LYS A 148 -16.30 -2.07 7.10
CA LYS A 148 -15.61 -1.65 8.32
C LYS A 148 -14.68 -2.73 8.85
N THR A 149 -13.94 -3.37 7.93
CA THR A 149 -13.15 -4.57 8.20
C THR A 149 -11.73 -4.37 7.71
N ALA A 150 -10.76 -4.59 8.61
CA ALA A 150 -9.34 -4.65 8.29
C ALA A 150 -8.91 -6.12 8.22
N CYS A 151 -8.15 -6.51 7.21
CA CYS A 151 -7.55 -7.83 7.11
C CYS A 151 -6.04 -7.70 7.00
N VAL A 152 -5.32 -8.68 7.53
CA VAL A 152 -3.85 -8.72 7.55
C VAL A 152 -3.38 -10.02 6.92
N LEU A 153 -2.34 -9.92 6.11
CA LEU A 153 -1.66 -11.05 5.48
C LEU A 153 -0.39 -11.35 6.27
N ASN A 154 -0.33 -12.57 6.80
CA ASN A 154 0.79 -13.10 7.57
C ASN A 154 1.65 -14.00 6.68
N GLY A 155 2.96 -13.85 6.80
CA GLY A 155 3.95 -14.74 6.20
C GLY A 155 4.50 -15.73 7.23
N GLY A 156 5.77 -16.09 7.05
CA GLY A 156 6.47 -16.95 7.99
C GLY A 156 5.95 -18.40 8.02
N ALA A 157 6.24 -19.09 9.13
CA ALA A 157 5.82 -20.47 9.36
C ALA A 157 4.31 -20.60 9.57
N VAL A 158 3.66 -19.59 10.16
CA VAL A 158 2.20 -19.51 10.33
C VAL A 158 1.62 -18.45 9.41
N ALA A 159 1.63 -18.75 8.11
CA ALA A 159 1.14 -17.87 7.07
C ALA A 159 -0.38 -17.99 6.85
N GLY A 160 -1.02 -16.88 6.52
CA GLY A 160 -2.46 -16.82 6.30
C GLY A 160 -3.08 -15.45 6.57
N ILE A 161 -4.40 -15.39 6.49
CA ILE A 161 -5.15 -14.14 6.61
C ILE A 161 -6.04 -14.16 7.85
N SER A 162 -5.98 -13.07 8.61
CA SER A 162 -6.94 -12.75 9.68
C SER A 162 -7.67 -11.46 9.36
N CYS A 163 -8.92 -11.36 9.78
CA CYS A 163 -9.74 -10.17 9.60
C CYS A 163 -10.31 -9.69 10.93
N PHE A 164 -10.55 -8.38 11.01
CA PHE A 164 -10.92 -7.67 12.21
C PHE A 164 -11.98 -6.63 11.88
N SER A 165 -13.03 -6.56 12.69
CA SER A 165 -13.91 -5.39 12.70
C SER A 165 -13.14 -4.19 13.24
N ALA A 166 -13.22 -3.05 12.56
CA ALA A 166 -12.57 -1.80 12.94
C ALA A 166 -13.57 -0.84 13.58
N HIS A 167 -13.37 -0.55 14.86
CA HIS A 167 -14.23 0.34 15.65
C HIS A 167 -13.50 1.64 16.01
N ASN A 168 -14.17 2.78 15.81
CA ASN A 168 -13.56 4.12 15.97
C ASN A 168 -12.98 4.40 17.36
N SER A 169 -13.50 3.78 18.41
CA SER A 169 -13.04 3.99 19.79
C SER A 169 -12.45 2.74 20.47
N LYS A 170 -12.72 1.54 19.93
CA LYS A 170 -12.30 0.28 20.55
C LYS A 170 -11.11 -0.37 19.82
N GLY A 171 -10.80 0.11 18.61
CA GLY A 171 -9.75 -0.45 17.77
C GLY A 171 -10.25 -1.66 17.03
N LEU A 172 -9.40 -2.68 16.94
CA LEU A 172 -9.63 -3.88 16.16
C LEU A 172 -10.20 -5.01 17.02
N SER A 173 -11.11 -5.80 16.46
CA SER A 173 -11.65 -7.01 17.11
C SER A 173 -11.75 -8.13 16.09
N ALA A 174 -11.16 -9.28 16.39
CA ALA A 174 -11.09 -10.40 15.45
C ALA A 174 -12.48 -10.86 14.99
N ILE A 175 -12.60 -11.19 13.70
CA ILE A 175 -13.83 -11.72 13.10
C ILE A 175 -13.53 -12.90 12.19
N GLY A 176 -14.35 -13.94 12.29
CA GLY A 176 -14.17 -15.18 11.53
C GLY A 176 -12.94 -15.97 12.00
N SER A 177 -12.61 -17.01 11.22
CA SER A 177 -11.45 -17.86 11.47
C SER A 177 -10.21 -17.37 10.72
N PHE A 178 -9.03 -17.78 11.19
CA PHE A 178 -7.79 -17.71 10.42
C PHE A 178 -7.94 -18.48 9.09
N ARG A 179 -7.42 -17.91 7.99
CA ARG A 179 -7.40 -18.52 6.66
C ARG A 179 -5.96 -18.90 6.33
N PRO A 180 -5.53 -20.14 6.64
CA PRO A 180 -4.14 -20.54 6.47
C PRO A 180 -3.74 -20.57 5.00
N ILE A 181 -2.49 -20.22 4.73
CA ILE A 181 -1.83 -20.35 3.42
C ILE A 181 -0.58 -21.20 3.62
N ALA A 182 -0.50 -22.34 2.94
CA ALA A 182 0.64 -23.24 3.07
C ALA A 182 1.84 -22.71 2.26
N LEU A 183 2.85 -22.16 2.94
CA LEU A 183 4.08 -21.66 2.30
C LEU A 183 5.31 -22.55 2.53
N ASN A 184 5.30 -23.39 3.57
CA ASN A 184 6.46 -24.16 4.01
C ASN A 184 7.71 -23.27 4.27
N GLN A 185 7.51 -22.19 5.02
CA GLN A 185 8.52 -21.16 5.34
C GLN A 185 8.93 -21.20 6.81
N THR A 186 10.03 -20.51 7.15
CA THR A 186 10.45 -20.24 8.54
C THR A 186 9.89 -18.90 9.02
N THR A 187 10.03 -18.60 10.32
CA THR A 187 9.86 -17.24 10.84
C THR A 187 11.17 -16.77 11.50
N PRO A 188 11.82 -15.69 11.02
CA PRO A 188 11.46 -14.89 9.85
C PRO A 188 11.48 -15.70 8.53
N PRO A 189 10.69 -15.31 7.51
CA PRO A 189 10.67 -15.98 6.22
C PRO A 189 11.98 -15.79 5.45
N VAL A 190 12.32 -16.75 4.58
CA VAL A 190 13.43 -16.64 3.64
C VAL A 190 12.85 -16.32 2.26
N GLY A 191 13.15 -15.13 1.74
CA GLY A 191 12.55 -14.59 0.53
C GLY A 191 13.51 -13.83 -0.38
N PRO A 192 13.00 -13.12 -1.40
CA PRO A 192 11.57 -12.87 -1.63
C PRO A 192 10.76 -14.06 -2.15
N ALA A 193 11.36 -14.97 -2.90
CA ALA A 193 10.68 -16.10 -3.55
C ALA A 193 9.90 -16.98 -2.55
N GLY A 194 8.71 -17.45 -2.93
CA GLY A 194 7.87 -18.32 -2.09
C GLY A 194 7.26 -17.67 -0.84
N THR A 195 7.22 -16.33 -0.78
CA THR A 195 6.59 -15.58 0.32
C THR A 195 5.27 -14.94 -0.13
N VAL A 196 4.38 -14.69 0.83
CA VAL A 196 3.25 -13.76 0.64
C VAL A 196 3.74 -12.37 0.24
N SER A 197 2.92 -11.60 -0.46
CA SER A 197 3.33 -10.30 -1.00
C SER A 197 2.41 -9.15 -0.66
N ASP A 198 1.16 -9.20 -1.06
CA ASP A 198 0.27 -8.05 -0.95
C ASP A 198 -1.16 -8.50 -0.67
N LEU A 199 -1.96 -7.59 -0.09
CA LEU A 199 -3.34 -7.81 0.29
C LEU A 199 -4.16 -6.55 0.01
N LEU A 200 -5.26 -6.69 -0.73
CA LEU A 200 -6.17 -5.58 -0.96
C LEU A 200 -7.60 -6.03 -1.25
N PHE A 201 -8.55 -5.14 -0.95
CA PHE A 201 -9.91 -5.26 -1.48
C PHE A 201 -9.95 -4.71 -2.91
N ASN A 202 -10.77 -5.32 -3.76
CA ASN A 202 -11.09 -4.71 -5.06
C ASN A 202 -11.87 -3.38 -4.89
N PRO A 203 -11.90 -2.51 -5.91
CA PRO A 203 -12.54 -1.20 -5.82
C PRO A 203 -13.98 -1.23 -5.28
N SER A 204 -14.80 -2.19 -5.72
CA SER A 204 -16.18 -2.33 -5.23
C SER A 204 -16.32 -2.98 -3.84
N GLN A 205 -15.20 -3.42 -3.25
CA GLN A 205 -15.09 -4.09 -1.96
C GLN A 205 -15.96 -5.36 -1.89
N THR A 206 -15.93 -6.12 -2.97
CA THR A 206 -16.65 -7.39 -3.17
C THR A 206 -15.73 -8.61 -3.16
N THR A 207 -14.41 -8.42 -3.19
CA THR A 207 -13.42 -9.50 -3.10
C THR A 207 -12.20 -8.98 -2.33
N LEU A 208 -11.71 -9.77 -1.36
CA LEU A 208 -10.38 -9.62 -0.77
C LEU A 208 -9.40 -10.47 -1.59
N LEU A 209 -8.31 -9.87 -2.05
CA LEU A 209 -7.31 -10.52 -2.90
C LEU A 209 -5.95 -10.51 -2.19
N ALA A 210 -5.34 -11.68 -2.08
CA ALA A 210 -3.95 -11.82 -1.65
C ALA A 210 -3.07 -12.35 -2.79
N SER A 211 -1.80 -11.94 -2.82
CA SER A 211 -0.77 -12.47 -3.72
C SER A 211 0.30 -13.25 -2.95
N VAL A 212 0.73 -14.38 -3.53
CA VAL A 212 1.84 -15.20 -3.05
C VAL A 212 2.81 -15.41 -4.20
N LYS A 213 4.07 -15.02 -3.99
CA LYS A 213 5.14 -15.11 -4.99
C LYS A 213 5.42 -16.55 -5.35
N GLY A 214 5.69 -16.80 -6.62
CA GLY A 214 6.27 -18.06 -7.05
C GLY A 214 7.64 -18.30 -6.43
N ASN A 215 8.12 -19.52 -6.57
CA ASN A 215 9.36 -19.99 -5.93
C ASN A 215 10.42 -20.46 -6.95
N GLY A 216 10.23 -20.14 -8.23
CA GLY A 216 11.06 -20.60 -9.35
C GLY A 216 10.72 -22.01 -9.85
N VAL A 217 9.85 -22.76 -9.16
CA VAL A 217 9.30 -24.05 -9.62
C VAL A 217 7.83 -23.89 -9.98
N ALA A 218 7.04 -23.30 -9.09
CA ALA A 218 5.65 -22.95 -9.32
C ALA A 218 5.53 -21.44 -9.64
N PRO A 219 4.56 -21.06 -10.49
CA PRO A 219 4.25 -19.65 -10.72
C PRO A 219 3.69 -18.99 -9.46
N GLY A 220 3.54 -17.67 -9.53
CA GLY A 220 2.81 -16.89 -8.55
C GLY A 220 1.34 -17.30 -8.46
N SER A 221 0.78 -17.23 -7.25
CA SER A 221 -0.64 -17.49 -7.03
C SER A 221 -1.37 -16.27 -6.49
N PHE A 222 -2.64 -16.18 -6.85
CA PHE A 222 -3.60 -15.22 -6.34
C PHE A 222 -4.68 -15.96 -5.58
N ILE A 223 -5.00 -15.47 -4.39
CA ILE A 223 -5.98 -16.10 -3.50
C ILE A 223 -7.10 -15.08 -3.26
N ALA A 224 -8.22 -15.29 -3.94
CA ALA A 224 -9.38 -14.41 -3.87
C ALA A 224 -10.42 -14.97 -2.88
N TYR A 225 -10.89 -14.11 -1.98
CA TYR A 225 -11.96 -14.40 -1.04
C TYR A 225 -13.15 -13.48 -1.35
N PRO A 226 -14.17 -13.98 -2.06
CA PRO A 226 -15.38 -13.22 -2.33
C PRO A 226 -16.06 -12.77 -1.04
N VAL A 227 -16.64 -11.57 -1.08
CA VAL A 227 -17.50 -11.02 -0.03
C VAL A 227 -18.94 -11.40 -0.37
N SER A 228 -19.58 -12.11 0.56
CA SER A 228 -20.98 -12.50 0.44
C SER A 228 -21.88 -11.26 0.35
N ARG A 229 -22.73 -11.23 -0.67
CA ARG A 229 -23.70 -10.14 -0.87
C ARG A 229 -24.84 -10.13 0.15
N SER A 230 -25.08 -11.26 0.83
CA SER A 230 -26.21 -11.42 1.74
C SER A 230 -25.93 -10.87 3.13
N ASP A 231 -24.69 -11.03 3.61
CA ASP A 231 -24.30 -10.74 4.99
C ASP A 231 -22.95 -10.00 5.10
N ASN A 232 -22.37 -9.58 3.98
CA ASN A 232 -21.12 -8.83 3.92
C ASN A 232 -19.91 -9.56 4.55
N ARG A 233 -19.97 -10.89 4.68
CA ARG A 233 -18.87 -11.69 5.22
C ARG A 233 -17.87 -12.06 4.13
N ILE A 234 -16.59 -11.99 4.47
CA ILE A 234 -15.50 -12.48 3.62
C ILE A 234 -15.49 -14.00 3.68
N SER A 235 -15.56 -14.67 2.52
CA SER A 235 -15.55 -16.12 2.40
C SER A 235 -14.38 -16.76 3.17
N SER A 236 -14.59 -17.96 3.72
CA SER A 236 -13.52 -18.82 4.23
C SER A 236 -12.92 -19.72 3.16
N THR A 237 -13.64 -19.91 2.04
CA THR A 237 -13.21 -20.73 0.91
C THR A 237 -12.61 -19.82 -0.17
N PRO A 238 -11.32 -19.98 -0.50
CA PRO A 238 -10.68 -19.18 -1.53
C PRO A 238 -11.00 -19.66 -2.94
N ILE A 239 -10.81 -18.76 -3.89
CA ILE A 239 -10.65 -19.05 -5.32
C ILE A 239 -9.19 -18.78 -5.63
N ILE A 240 -8.46 -19.82 -6.05
CA ILE A 240 -7.02 -19.75 -6.31
C ILE A 240 -6.80 -19.68 -7.81
N SER A 241 -5.92 -18.78 -8.25
CA SER A 241 -5.52 -18.62 -9.65
C SER A 241 -4.01 -18.57 -9.76
N GLU A 242 -3.45 -19.34 -10.70
CA GLU A 242 -2.01 -19.49 -10.93
C GLU A 242 -1.70 -19.26 -12.41
N PRO A 243 -1.85 -18.03 -12.92
CA PRO A 243 -1.55 -17.75 -14.32
C PRO A 243 -0.07 -18.02 -14.59
N PRO A 244 0.28 -18.95 -15.51
CA PRO A 244 1.66 -19.44 -15.67
C PRO A 244 2.65 -18.36 -16.16
N GLN A 245 2.14 -17.25 -16.70
CA GLN A 245 2.93 -16.11 -17.15
C GLN A 245 3.36 -15.18 -16.00
N VAL A 246 2.76 -15.33 -14.82
CA VAL A 246 3.08 -14.53 -13.63
C VAL A 246 3.95 -15.39 -12.71
N LEU A 247 5.25 -15.13 -12.72
CA LEU A 247 6.25 -15.95 -12.05
C LEU A 247 6.49 -15.47 -10.62
N PHE A 248 6.69 -14.17 -10.44
CA PHE A 248 7.01 -13.57 -9.14
C PHE A 248 6.10 -12.38 -8.83
N ASN A 249 4.79 -12.60 -8.69
CA ASN A 249 3.81 -11.56 -8.34
C ASN A 249 4.15 -10.85 -7.00
N PHE A 250 4.81 -9.71 -7.11
CA PHE A 250 5.23 -8.93 -5.96
C PHE A 250 4.15 -7.91 -5.57
N GLY A 251 4.20 -6.70 -6.10
CA GLY A 251 3.24 -5.64 -5.83
C GLY A 251 2.05 -5.73 -6.78
N ILE A 252 0.86 -5.44 -6.28
CA ILE A 252 -0.36 -5.47 -7.09
C ILE A 252 -1.20 -4.20 -6.92
N SER A 253 -1.79 -3.75 -8.03
CA SER A 253 -2.62 -2.54 -8.08
C SER A 253 -3.82 -2.73 -8.98
N PHE A 254 -5.04 -2.47 -8.48
CA PHE A 254 -6.22 -2.41 -9.36
C PHE A 254 -6.16 -1.21 -10.29
N LEU A 255 -6.56 -1.41 -11.53
CA LEU A 255 -6.50 -0.41 -12.60
C LEU A 255 -7.86 0.28 -12.78
N GLY A 256 -8.42 0.78 -11.67
CA GLY A 256 -9.68 1.54 -11.65
C GLY A 256 -10.95 0.69 -11.86
N SER A 257 -10.86 -0.64 -11.82
CA SER A 257 -12.02 -1.53 -11.91
C SER A 257 -11.77 -2.83 -11.16
N ASP A 258 -12.82 -3.61 -10.90
CA ASP A 258 -12.72 -4.95 -10.29
C ASP A 258 -12.12 -6.01 -11.23
N HIS A 259 -12.01 -5.70 -12.53
CA HIS A 259 -11.71 -6.68 -13.59
C HIS A 259 -10.28 -6.59 -14.13
N ARG A 260 -9.49 -5.62 -13.67
CA ARG A 260 -8.15 -5.34 -14.19
C ARG A 260 -7.20 -5.04 -13.05
N LEU A 261 -6.09 -5.77 -13.05
CA LEU A 261 -5.05 -5.67 -12.03
C LEU A 261 -3.70 -5.61 -12.74
N ALA A 262 -2.80 -4.76 -12.25
CA ALA A 262 -1.39 -4.81 -12.57
C ALA A 262 -0.64 -5.59 -11.50
N VAL A 263 0.36 -6.34 -11.94
CA VAL A 263 1.20 -7.20 -11.12
C VAL A 263 2.64 -6.92 -11.51
N SER A 264 3.47 -6.40 -10.61
CA SER A 264 4.92 -6.37 -10.84
C SER A 264 5.47 -7.79 -10.71
N ASP A 265 6.43 -8.09 -11.56
CA ASP A 265 7.05 -9.40 -11.67
C ASP A 265 8.54 -9.22 -12.00
N PRO A 266 9.46 -9.35 -11.03
CA PRO A 266 10.88 -9.11 -11.25
C PRO A 266 11.57 -10.13 -12.18
N ALA A 267 10.84 -11.10 -12.74
CA ALA A 267 11.36 -11.96 -13.81
C ALA A 267 11.15 -11.38 -15.21
N ILE A 268 10.22 -10.45 -15.40
CA ILE A 268 9.92 -9.86 -16.72
C ILE A 268 9.68 -8.34 -16.70
N GLY A 269 9.31 -7.76 -15.55
CA GLY A 269 8.84 -6.39 -15.37
C GLY A 269 7.47 -6.37 -14.72
N ALA A 270 6.42 -6.58 -15.50
CA ALA A 270 5.05 -6.66 -14.99
C ALA A 270 4.11 -7.46 -15.90
N SER A 271 2.92 -7.77 -15.40
CA SER A 271 1.79 -8.27 -16.17
C SER A 271 0.53 -7.48 -15.83
N LEU A 272 -0.25 -7.13 -16.85
CA LEU A 272 -1.66 -6.79 -16.67
C LEU A 272 -2.45 -8.09 -16.72
N VAL A 273 -3.32 -8.29 -15.75
CA VAL A 273 -4.14 -9.49 -15.62
C VAL A 273 -5.62 -9.11 -15.62
N SER A 274 -6.44 -10.03 -16.12
CA SER A 274 -7.90 -9.89 -16.12
C SER A 274 -8.50 -10.69 -14.96
N ILE A 275 -9.60 -10.19 -14.41
CA ILE A 275 -10.31 -10.83 -13.30
C ILE A 275 -11.77 -11.05 -13.73
N SER A 276 -12.18 -12.32 -13.80
CA SER A 276 -13.55 -12.69 -14.15
C SER A 276 -14.55 -12.27 -13.07
N SER A 277 -15.85 -12.34 -13.39
CA SER A 277 -16.92 -12.17 -12.40
C SER A 277 -16.93 -13.24 -11.30
N SER A 278 -16.27 -14.38 -11.53
CA SER A 278 -16.03 -15.44 -10.56
C SER A 278 -14.69 -15.30 -9.83
N SER A 279 -14.03 -14.14 -9.92
CA SER A 279 -12.74 -13.85 -9.28
C SER A 279 -11.59 -14.75 -9.75
N ILE A 280 -11.70 -15.35 -10.93
CA ILE A 280 -10.60 -16.09 -11.56
C ILE A 280 -9.67 -15.08 -12.23
N ILE A 281 -8.36 -15.22 -11.99
CA ILE A 281 -7.34 -14.33 -12.53
C ILE A 281 -6.60 -15.04 -13.67
N THR A 282 -6.51 -14.37 -14.82
CA THR A 282 -5.75 -14.84 -15.98
C THR A 282 -4.81 -13.76 -16.48
N ALA A 283 -3.62 -14.16 -16.95
CA ALA A 283 -2.71 -13.22 -17.61
C ALA A 283 -3.35 -12.67 -18.89
N ASP A 284 -3.19 -11.36 -19.11
CA ASP A 284 -3.75 -10.65 -20.26
C ASP A 284 -2.60 -10.06 -21.10
N VAL A 285 -1.84 -9.11 -20.54
CA VAL A 285 -0.80 -8.38 -21.27
C VAL A 285 0.53 -8.41 -20.50
N PRO A 286 1.59 -9.04 -21.03
CA PRO A 286 2.92 -8.92 -20.44
C PRO A 286 3.51 -7.53 -20.71
N VAL A 287 4.23 -7.00 -19.74
CA VAL A 287 4.95 -5.72 -19.83
C VAL A 287 6.42 -5.99 -19.57
N THR A 288 7.16 -6.24 -20.64
CA THR A 288 8.60 -6.53 -20.56
C THR A 288 9.40 -5.26 -20.36
N VAL A 289 10.09 -5.14 -19.22
CA VAL A 289 10.91 -3.98 -18.88
C VAL A 289 12.38 -4.30 -19.16
N ALA A 290 12.91 -3.78 -20.26
CA ALA A 290 14.31 -4.00 -20.62
C ALA A 290 15.26 -3.35 -19.61
N GLY A 291 16.26 -4.10 -19.16
CA GLY A 291 17.27 -3.63 -18.21
C GLY A 291 16.77 -3.52 -16.77
N GLU A 292 15.65 -4.16 -16.42
CA GLU A 292 15.25 -4.28 -15.02
C GLU A 292 16.32 -5.03 -14.19
N SER A 293 16.35 -4.73 -12.90
CA SER A 293 17.16 -5.42 -11.90
C SER A 293 16.33 -5.91 -10.69
N ALA A 294 15.01 -5.69 -10.72
CA ALA A 294 13.92 -6.40 -10.05
C ALA A 294 12.76 -5.42 -9.84
N VAL A 295 11.83 -5.36 -10.81
CA VAL A 295 10.59 -4.59 -10.69
C VAL A 295 9.66 -5.28 -9.68
N CYS A 296 9.47 -4.64 -8.52
CA CYS A 296 8.79 -5.25 -7.39
C CYS A 296 7.56 -4.47 -6.92
N TRP A 297 7.50 -3.14 -7.04
CA TRP A 297 6.34 -2.37 -6.55
C TRP A 297 5.55 -1.75 -7.70
N THR A 298 4.26 -1.52 -7.45
CA THR A 298 3.37 -0.86 -8.40
C THR A 298 2.52 0.20 -7.72
N GLU A 299 2.26 1.31 -8.41
CA GLU A 299 1.26 2.30 -8.01
C GLU A 299 0.51 2.80 -9.25
N TYR A 300 -0.82 2.73 -9.21
CA TYR A 300 -1.67 3.16 -10.32
C TYR A 300 -2.13 4.62 -10.15
N ASN A 301 -1.91 5.44 -11.19
CA ASN A 301 -2.38 6.82 -11.28
C ASN A 301 -3.65 6.91 -12.14
N PRO A 302 -4.86 6.92 -11.53
CA PRO A 302 -6.12 6.98 -12.28
C PRO A 302 -6.30 8.30 -13.03
N LYS A 303 -5.75 9.42 -12.53
CA LYS A 303 -5.84 10.73 -13.20
C LYS A 303 -5.16 10.73 -14.56
N ARG A 304 -4.16 9.87 -14.74
CA ARG A 304 -3.33 9.81 -15.96
C ARG A 304 -3.49 8.52 -16.75
N GLY A 305 -4.19 7.52 -16.21
CA GLY A 305 -4.24 6.18 -16.79
C GLY A 305 -2.84 5.56 -16.89
N GLU A 306 -1.97 5.86 -15.92
CA GLU A 306 -0.57 5.44 -15.92
C GLU A 306 -0.32 4.51 -14.74
N LEU A 307 0.41 3.42 -14.98
CA LEU A 307 0.96 2.55 -13.96
C LEU A 307 2.44 2.89 -13.77
N TYR A 308 2.86 3.06 -12.52
CA TYR A 308 4.26 3.25 -12.16
C TYR A 308 4.82 1.94 -11.62
N LEU A 309 5.96 1.53 -12.18
CA LEU A 309 6.69 0.33 -11.82
C LEU A 309 8.01 0.74 -11.19
N MET A 310 8.25 0.26 -9.97
CA MET A 310 9.44 0.57 -9.18
C MET A 310 10.35 -0.65 -9.09
N ASP A 311 11.63 -0.41 -9.36
CA ASP A 311 12.69 -1.41 -9.40
C ASP A 311 13.70 -1.15 -8.27
N VAL A 312 14.04 -2.17 -7.48
CA VAL A 312 14.97 -2.02 -6.34
C VAL A 312 16.42 -1.78 -6.77
N GLY A 313 16.80 -2.25 -7.96
CA GLY A 313 18.14 -2.14 -8.53
C GLY A 313 18.30 -1.01 -9.55
N VAL A 314 17.19 -0.47 -10.08
CA VAL A 314 17.20 0.63 -11.06
C VAL A 314 16.54 1.88 -10.49
N SER A 315 17.24 3.03 -10.59
CA SER A 315 16.78 4.30 -10.02
C SER A 315 15.51 4.84 -10.68
N ASN A 316 15.43 4.70 -12.00
CA ASN A 316 14.35 5.18 -12.86
C ASN A 316 13.03 4.45 -12.59
N ILE A 317 11.93 5.18 -12.73
CA ILE A 317 10.58 4.61 -12.63
C ILE A 317 10.06 4.36 -14.04
N THR A 318 9.67 3.12 -14.31
CA THR A 318 9.03 2.77 -15.57
C THR A 318 7.57 3.19 -15.53
N VAL A 319 7.13 3.91 -16.56
CA VAL A 319 5.74 4.39 -16.69
C VAL A 319 5.06 3.59 -17.79
N VAL A 320 3.91 3.01 -17.49
CA VAL A 320 3.18 2.12 -18.39
C VAL A 320 1.78 2.66 -18.63
N ASP A 321 1.27 2.55 -19.85
CA ASP A 321 -0.15 2.74 -20.10
C ASP A 321 -0.96 1.64 -19.41
N ALA A 322 -1.80 1.99 -18.44
CA ALA A 322 -2.52 0.99 -17.65
C ALA A 322 -3.57 0.22 -18.47
N LYS A 323 -3.98 0.74 -19.64
CA LYS A 323 -4.94 0.07 -20.51
C LYS A 323 -4.22 -0.90 -21.44
N THR A 324 -3.16 -0.45 -22.11
CA THR A 324 -2.52 -1.20 -23.21
C THR A 324 -1.26 -1.95 -22.81
N GLY A 325 -0.67 -1.66 -21.64
CA GLY A 325 0.63 -2.24 -21.23
C GLY A 325 1.83 -1.62 -21.94
N VAL A 326 1.63 -0.61 -22.79
CA VAL A 326 2.72 0.05 -23.53
C VAL A 326 3.56 0.90 -22.58
N ILE A 327 4.87 0.66 -22.56
CA ILE A 327 5.84 1.48 -21.83
C ILE A 327 5.90 2.87 -22.47
N LYS A 328 5.67 3.90 -21.65
CA LYS A 328 5.82 5.32 -21.97
C LYS A 328 7.22 5.79 -21.55
N LYS A 329 7.53 7.05 -21.84
CA LYS A 329 8.73 7.71 -21.31
C LYS A 329 8.78 7.58 -19.78
N GLY A 330 9.80 6.90 -19.25
CA GLY A 330 9.98 6.74 -17.80
C GLY A 330 10.22 8.07 -17.07
N ILE A 331 10.28 7.99 -15.74
CA ILE A 331 10.69 9.09 -14.89
C ILE A 331 12.16 8.89 -14.55
N GLN A 332 13.01 9.76 -15.10
CA GLN A 332 14.44 9.71 -14.79
C GLN A 332 14.66 10.18 -13.34
N GLN A 333 15.45 9.43 -12.59
CA GLN A 333 15.77 9.72 -11.19
C GLN A 333 17.28 9.84 -11.02
N ASP A 334 17.68 10.42 -9.90
CA ASP A 334 19.10 10.50 -9.53
C ASP A 334 19.58 9.14 -9.01
N ASP A 335 20.69 8.63 -9.55
CA ASP A 335 21.27 7.34 -9.18
C ASP A 335 21.77 7.30 -7.74
N ALA A 336 22.05 8.45 -7.11
CA ALA A 336 22.39 8.51 -5.70
C ALA A 336 21.23 8.05 -4.79
N GLY A 337 19.99 8.07 -5.28
CA GLY A 337 18.84 7.48 -4.59
C GLY A 337 18.78 5.96 -4.68
N LEU A 338 19.62 5.33 -5.52
CA LEU A 338 19.54 3.91 -5.86
C LEU A 338 18.14 3.56 -6.40
N GLY A 339 17.72 2.30 -6.33
CA GLY A 339 16.38 1.90 -6.76
C GLY A 339 15.22 2.42 -5.92
N SER A 340 14.01 2.13 -6.37
CA SER A 340 12.74 2.54 -5.77
C SER A 340 12.04 1.35 -5.11
N LEU A 341 11.47 1.55 -3.93
CA LEU A 341 10.68 0.54 -3.21
C LEU A 341 9.21 0.95 -3.17
N ASP A 342 8.65 1.11 -1.98
CA ASP A 342 7.28 1.55 -1.77
C ASP A 342 7.03 2.95 -2.29
N ALA A 343 5.84 3.15 -2.86
CA ALA A 343 5.40 4.46 -3.30
C ALA A 343 3.91 4.67 -3.05
N LYS A 344 3.51 5.93 -2.94
CA LYS A 344 2.10 6.31 -2.89
C LYS A 344 1.86 7.63 -3.60
N LEU A 345 0.73 7.72 -4.30
CA LEU A 345 0.23 8.99 -4.81
C LEU A 345 -0.31 9.88 -3.70
N GLY A 346 -0.13 11.18 -3.85
CA GLY A 346 -0.79 12.21 -3.06
C GLY A 346 -0.97 13.48 -3.88
N GLY A 347 -2.20 13.71 -4.33
CA GLY A 347 -2.52 14.82 -5.23
C GLY A 347 -1.86 14.61 -6.59
N ASP A 348 -1.06 15.59 -7.03
CA ASP A 348 -0.32 15.52 -8.29
C ASP A 348 1.10 14.96 -8.13
N PHE A 349 1.43 14.42 -6.96
CA PHE A 349 2.76 13.95 -6.61
C PHE A 349 2.78 12.45 -6.33
N LEU A 350 3.91 11.83 -6.64
CA LEU A 350 4.27 10.47 -6.23
C LEU A 350 5.39 10.57 -5.18
N TYR A 351 5.18 9.96 -4.03
CA TYR A 351 6.16 9.86 -2.94
C TYR A 351 6.77 8.47 -2.99
N VAL A 352 8.08 8.40 -3.19
CA VAL A 352 8.80 7.14 -3.43
C VAL A 352 9.85 6.94 -2.37
N LEU A 353 9.70 5.91 -1.56
CA LEU A 353 10.74 5.46 -0.64
C LEU A 353 11.86 4.80 -1.46
N LYS A 354 13.08 5.32 -1.33
CA LYS A 354 14.22 4.89 -2.13
C LYS A 354 15.05 3.83 -1.42
N SER A 355 15.91 3.14 -2.15
CA SER A 355 16.88 2.16 -1.62
C SER A 355 17.98 2.83 -0.79
N ALA A 356 18.28 4.10 -1.09
CA ALA A 356 19.02 4.99 -0.20
C ALA A 356 18.13 5.50 0.96
N ALA A 357 18.74 6.13 1.96
CA ALA A 357 18.02 6.76 3.08
C ALA A 357 17.33 8.06 2.65
N GLU A 358 16.40 8.00 1.69
CA GLU A 358 15.67 9.16 1.18
C GLU A 358 14.27 8.83 0.67
N ILE A 359 13.44 9.88 0.54
CA ILE A 359 12.18 9.85 -0.22
C ILE A 359 12.30 10.82 -1.39
N ASN A 360 11.96 10.35 -2.58
CA ASN A 360 11.81 11.21 -3.74
C ASN A 360 10.37 11.69 -3.86
N VAL A 361 10.18 13.00 -4.00
CA VAL A 361 8.90 13.62 -4.33
C VAL A 361 8.91 13.95 -5.81
N ILE A 362 7.97 13.37 -6.55
CA ILE A 362 7.93 13.47 -8.01
C ILE A 362 6.62 14.13 -8.42
N LYS A 363 6.68 15.24 -9.17
CA LYS A 363 5.50 15.84 -9.78
C LYS A 363 5.10 15.01 -11.01
N THR A 364 3.96 14.35 -10.95
CA THR A 364 3.54 13.32 -11.93
C THR A 364 3.31 13.88 -13.33
N GLU A 365 2.82 15.12 -13.43
CA GLU A 365 2.58 15.79 -14.71
C GLU A 365 3.88 16.07 -15.48
N SER A 366 4.87 16.67 -14.81
CA SER A 366 6.16 17.01 -15.43
C SER A 366 7.14 15.85 -15.42
N ARG A 367 6.86 14.78 -14.67
CA ARG A 367 7.75 13.64 -14.42
C ARG A 367 9.13 14.08 -13.93
N LYS A 368 9.14 15.06 -13.02
CA LYS A 368 10.37 15.60 -12.41
C LYS A 368 10.37 15.37 -10.92
N THR A 369 11.52 14.95 -10.39
CA THR A 369 11.79 15.02 -8.95
C THR A 369 11.85 16.48 -8.53
N VAL A 370 10.99 16.86 -7.59
CA VAL A 370 10.95 18.21 -7.00
C VAL A 370 11.66 18.26 -5.65
N GLN A 371 11.87 17.10 -5.02
CA GLN A 371 12.64 16.99 -3.77
C GLN A 371 13.25 15.59 -3.61
N ARG A 372 14.45 15.55 -3.03
CA ARG A 372 15.06 14.36 -2.41
C ARG A 372 15.16 14.60 -0.92
N PHE A 373 14.27 14.01 -0.13
CA PHE A 373 14.21 14.22 1.32
C PHE A 373 15.11 13.22 2.03
N ASN A 374 16.12 13.69 2.76
CA ASN A 374 17.10 12.84 3.46
C ASN A 374 16.51 12.27 4.78
N LEU A 375 16.58 10.96 4.96
CA LEU A 375 16.09 10.22 6.12
C LEU A 375 17.19 9.73 7.07
N THR A 376 18.48 9.99 6.80
CA THR A 376 19.61 9.46 7.58
C THR A 376 19.53 9.81 9.07
N ASN A 377 18.97 10.98 9.40
CA ASN A 377 18.78 11.40 10.79
C ASN A 377 17.65 10.65 11.53
N LEU A 378 16.86 9.83 10.83
CA LEU A 378 15.76 9.07 11.42
C LEU A 378 16.14 7.66 11.85
N GLY A 379 17.34 7.19 11.49
CA GLY A 379 17.85 5.87 11.85
C GLY A 379 18.22 5.02 10.63
N SER A 380 18.31 3.71 10.84
CA SER A 380 18.69 2.77 9.79
C SER A 380 17.63 2.70 8.70
N ARG A 381 18.05 2.93 7.44
CA ARG A 381 17.19 2.73 6.26
C ARG A 381 16.59 1.33 6.21
N GLN A 382 17.28 0.32 6.72
CA GLN A 382 16.87 -1.08 6.65
C GLN A 382 15.42 -1.30 7.10
N GLY A 383 14.97 -0.61 8.16
CA GLY A 383 13.62 -0.78 8.71
C GLY A 383 12.51 -0.05 7.95
N PHE A 384 12.83 0.89 7.05
CA PHE A 384 11.83 1.73 6.41
C PHE A 384 11.12 0.99 5.27
N VAL A 385 9.80 0.86 5.38
CA VAL A 385 8.94 0.11 4.46
C VAL A 385 7.54 0.73 4.40
N GLY A 386 6.82 0.46 3.32
CA GLY A 386 5.49 0.99 3.07
C GLY A 386 5.47 2.49 2.76
N MET A 387 4.39 2.95 2.13
CA MET A 387 4.13 4.37 1.91
C MET A 387 2.62 4.59 1.85
N ALA A 388 2.12 5.58 2.57
CA ALA A 388 0.73 5.99 2.56
C ALA A 388 0.64 7.52 2.57
N THR A 389 -0.46 8.07 2.05
CA THR A 389 -0.72 9.52 2.08
C THR A 389 -2.10 9.79 2.69
N TRP A 390 -2.25 10.96 3.30
CA TRP A 390 -3.50 11.45 3.85
C TRP A 390 -3.78 12.89 3.39
N GLY A 391 -5.06 13.26 3.38
CA GLY A 391 -5.52 14.61 3.01
C GLY A 391 -5.77 14.79 1.52
N PHE A 392 -5.45 13.80 0.67
CA PHE A 392 -5.88 13.80 -0.72
C PHE A 392 -7.20 13.02 -0.78
N GLY A 393 -8.22 13.58 -1.45
CA GLY A 393 -9.50 12.89 -1.61
C GLY A 393 -9.25 11.47 -2.14
N GLN A 394 -9.84 10.48 -1.48
CA GLN A 394 -9.78 9.11 -1.99
C GLN A 394 -10.67 9.06 -3.22
N ASN A 395 -10.06 8.85 -4.39
CA ASN A 395 -10.81 8.56 -5.61
C ASN A 395 -11.27 7.11 -5.60
#